data_AF-A0A937D033-F1
#
_entry.id   AF-A0A937D033-F1
#
_cell.length_a   1.000
_cell.length_b   1.000
_cell.length_c   1.000
_cell.angle_alpha   90.00
_cell.angle_beta   90.00
_cell.angle_gamma   90.00
#
_symmetry.space_group_name_H-M   'P 1'
#
loop_
_entity.id
_entity.type
_entity.pdbx_description
1 polymer ?
#
loop_
_entity_poly.entity_id
_entity_poly.type
_entity_poly.pdbx_seq_one_letter_code
_entity_poly.pdbx_strand_id
1 'polypeptide(L)' 'MTDDGMEDWSVGQIVVVPHSWRGDGLWNEIQLEAQDRIGADLRQTYAELLRQPLSPSLMSLVCQIEAQIGASPRNG' A
#
# COMPACT_ATOMS: atom_id res chain seq x y z
N MET A 1 -14.20 -0.38 39.42
CA MET A 1 -13.70 -1.53 38.62
C MET A 1 -14.27 -1.31 37.23
N THR A 2 -13.52 -0.59 36.39
CA THR A 2 -13.88 -0.25 35.02
C THR A 2 -13.57 -1.44 34.15
N ASP A 3 -14.61 -2.09 33.64
CA ASP A 3 -14.52 -3.10 32.61
C ASP A 3 -14.34 -2.38 31.27
N ASP A 4 -13.07 -2.21 30.92
CA ASP A 4 -12.57 -1.66 29.67
C ASP A 4 -12.65 -2.78 28.63
N GLY A 5 -13.80 -2.88 27.96
CA GLY A 5 -14.07 -3.98 27.03
C GLY A 5 -15.13 -3.66 25.97
N MET A 6 -15.47 -2.38 25.80
CA MET A 6 -16.29 -1.93 24.67
C MET A 6 -15.38 -1.78 23.45
N GLU A 7 -14.87 -2.91 22.96
CA GLU A 7 -14.30 -2.99 21.63
C GLU A 7 -15.40 -2.62 20.65
N ASP A 8 -15.23 -1.45 20.07
CA ASP A 8 -16.02 -0.81 19.03
C ASP A 8 -15.92 -1.60 17.73
N TRP A 9 -16.41 -2.85 17.73
CA TRP A 9 -16.72 -3.58 16.51
C TRP A 9 -17.97 -2.93 15.92
N SER A 10 -17.77 -1.78 15.27
CA SER A 10 -18.76 -1.12 14.43
C SER A 10 -19.41 -2.17 13.54
N VAL A 11 -20.63 -2.57 13.93
CA VAL A 11 -21.62 -3.41 13.24
C VAL A 11 -21.07 -3.98 11.93
N GLY A 12 -20.32 -5.08 12.05
CA GLY A 12 -19.81 -5.81 10.90
C GLY A 12 -20.99 -6.17 10.00
N GLN A 13 -21.10 -5.50 8.85
CA GLN A 13 -22.13 -5.80 7.87
C GLN A 13 -21.99 -7.26 7.48
N ILE A 14 -22.96 -8.08 7.91
CA ILE A 14 -23.06 -9.45 7.43
C ILE A 14 -23.49 -9.34 5.97
N VAL A 15 -22.54 -9.49 5.05
CA VAL A 15 -22.82 -9.60 3.63
C VAL A 15 -23.45 -10.98 3.39
N VAL A 16 -24.78 -11.02 3.34
CA VAL A 16 -25.53 -12.25 3.01
C VAL A 16 -25.44 -12.48 1.50
N VAL A 17 -24.61 -13.44 1.09
CA VAL A 17 -24.51 -13.88 -0.30
C VAL A 17 -25.51 -15.03 -0.54
N PRO A 18 -26.52 -14.85 -1.42
CA PRO A 18 -27.47 -15.91 -1.79
C PRO A 18 -26.74 -17.19 -2.23
N HIS A 19 -27.31 -18.37 -1.92
CA HIS A 19 -26.66 -19.63 -2.28
C HIS A 19 -26.47 -19.80 -3.80
N SER A 20 -27.37 -19.25 -4.61
CA SER A 20 -27.29 -19.16 -6.07
C SER A 20 -26.18 -18.24 -6.58
N TRP A 21 -25.61 -17.40 -5.70
CA TRP A 21 -24.53 -16.46 -5.96
C TRP A 21 -23.18 -16.99 -5.43
N ARG A 22 -23.17 -18.14 -4.75
CA ARG A 22 -21.95 -18.91 -4.44
C ARG A 22 -21.48 -19.77 -5.62
N GLY A 23 -21.85 -19.40 -6.84
CA GLY A 23 -21.17 -19.94 -8.00
C GLY A 23 -19.75 -19.36 -8.02
N ASP A 24 -18.74 -20.21 -8.23
CA ASP A 24 -17.33 -19.79 -8.27
C ASP A 24 -17.11 -18.56 -9.18
N GLY A 25 -17.93 -18.39 -10.22
CA GLY A 25 -17.91 -17.23 -11.12
C GLY A 25 -18.12 -15.89 -10.43
N LEU A 26 -19.20 -15.70 -9.65
CA LEU A 26 -19.49 -14.41 -9.02
C LEU A 26 -18.49 -14.09 -7.92
N TRP A 27 -18.05 -15.10 -7.16
CA TRP A 27 -17.01 -14.91 -6.15
C TRP A 27 -15.68 -14.48 -6.80
N ASN A 28 -15.30 -15.12 -7.92
CA ASN A 28 -14.10 -14.74 -8.67
C ASN A 28 -14.21 -13.33 -9.26
N GLU A 29 -15.39 -12.93 -9.77
CA GLU A 29 -15.62 -11.57 -10.27
C GLU A 29 -15.49 -10.52 -9.17
N ILE A 30 -16.12 -10.75 -8.00
CA ILE A 30 -16.01 -9.85 -6.85
C ILE A 30 -14.56 -9.77 -6.38
N GLN A 31 -13.87 -10.91 -6.31
CA GLN A 31 -12.47 -10.96 -5.91
C GLN A 31 -11.58 -10.21 -6.90
N LEU A 32 -11.80 -10.38 -8.21
CA LEU A 32 -11.04 -9.69 -9.26
C LEU A 32 -11.27 -8.17 -9.19
N GLU A 33 -12.53 -7.72 -9.11
CA GLU A 33 -12.87 -6.30 -9.00
C GLU A 33 -12.28 -5.68 -7.73
N ALA A 34 -12.35 -6.38 -6.60
CA ALA A 34 -11.77 -5.93 -5.35
C ALA A 34 -10.24 -5.81 -5.45
N GLN A 35 -9.56 -6.81 -6.02
CA GLN A 35 -8.11 -6.78 -6.23
C GLN A 35 -7.68 -5.66 -7.17
N ASP A 36 -8.42 -5.42 -8.25
CA ASP A 36 -8.13 -4.34 -9.19
C ASP A 36 -8.25 -2.97 -8.55
N ARG A 37 -9.32 -2.75 -7.75
CA ARG A 37 -9.50 -1.50 -6.99
C ARG A 37 -8.40 -1.30 -5.96
N ILE A 38 -8.12 -2.30 -5.14
CA ILE A 38 -7.04 -2.24 -4.14
C ILE A 38 -5.70 -1.96 -4.84
N GLY A 39 -5.43 -2.64 -5.95
CA GLY A 39 -4.21 -2.43 -6.73
C GLY A 39 -4.12 -1.01 -7.31
N ALA A 40 -5.23 -0.45 -7.78
CA ALA A 40 -5.29 0.92 -8.28
C ALA A 40 -5.03 1.94 -7.16
N ASP A 41 -5.69 1.78 -6.01
CA ASP A 41 -5.55 2.68 -4.86
C ASP A 41 -4.13 2.66 -4.30
N LEU A 42 -3.53 1.47 -4.20
CA LEU A 42 -2.13 1.32 -3.78
C LEU A 42 -1.19 2.02 -4.76
N ARG A 43 -1.35 1.78 -6.07
CA ARG A 43 -0.53 2.44 -7.10
C ARG A 43 -0.65 3.95 -7.03
N GLN A 44 -1.87 4.47 -6.85
CA GLN A 44 -2.07 5.92 -6.70
C GLN A 44 -1.37 6.45 -5.45
N THR A 45 -1.58 5.80 -4.30
CA THR A 45 -0.97 6.20 -3.02
C THR A 45 0.56 6.22 -3.12
N TYR A 46 1.16 5.19 -3.69
CA TYR A 46 2.61 5.14 -3.87
C TYR A 46 3.11 6.14 -4.92
N ALA A 47 2.35 6.39 -5.99
CA ALA A 47 2.71 7.42 -6.96
C ALA A 47 2.73 8.82 -6.32
N GLU A 48 1.77 9.12 -5.43
CA GLU A 48 1.76 10.37 -4.67
C GLU A 48 2.94 10.46 -3.70
N LEU A 49 3.26 9.37 -2.99
CA LEU A 49 4.43 9.31 -2.11
C LEU A 49 5.74 9.56 -2.88
N LEU A 50 5.91 8.95 -4.05
CA LEU A 50 7.11 9.10 -4.88
C LEU A 50 7.28 10.52 -5.45
N ARG A 51 6.22 11.32 -5.51
CA ARG A 51 6.29 12.73 -5.92
C ARG A 51 6.78 13.64 -4.80
N GLN A 52 6.80 13.17 -3.56
CA GLN A 52 7.27 13.96 -2.44
C GLN A 52 8.81 14.07 -2.47
N PRO A 53 9.37 15.19 -2.00
CA PRO A 53 10.81 15.33 -1.88
C PRO A 53 11.36 14.29 -0.91
N LEU A 54 12.56 13.81 -1.19
CA LEU A 54 13.28 12.93 -0.27
C LEU A 54 13.48 13.61 1.08
N SER A 55 13.46 12.82 2.14
CA SER A 55 13.79 13.32 3.48
C SER A 55 15.23 13.86 3.51
N PRO A 56 15.54 14.82 4.39
CA PRO A 56 16.89 15.40 4.48
C PRO A 56 17.99 14.36 4.67
N SER A 57 17.74 13.31 5.44
CA SER A 57 18.68 12.21 5.66
C SER A 57 18.96 11.42 4.38
N LEU A 58 17.92 11.16 3.58
CA LEU A 58 18.06 10.47 2.28
C LEU A 58 18.77 11.36 1.27
N MET A 59 18.45 12.66 1.23
CA MET A 59 19.18 13.62 0.39
C MET A 59 20.67 13.68 0.73
N SER A 60 21.01 13.72 2.03
CA SER A 60 22.42 13.68 2.47
C SER A 60 23.13 12.41 2.00
N LEU A 61 22.45 11.26 2.07
CA LEU A 61 23.00 10.00 1.59
C LEU A 61 23.23 10.02 0.07
N VAL A 62 22.28 10.55 -0.71
CA VAL A 62 22.43 10.72 -2.17
C VAL A 62 23.66 11.57 -2.49
N CYS A 63 23.82 12.73 -1.84
CA CYS A 63 24.98 13.59 -2.05
C CYS A 63 26.30 12.90 -1.69
N GLN A 64 26.32 12.08 -0.64
CA GLN A 64 27.51 11.30 -0.26
C GLN A 64 27.87 10.25 -1.33
N ILE A 65 26.86 9.55 -1.86
CA ILE A 65 27.05 8.57 -2.94
C ILE A 65 27.59 9.26 -4.19
N GLU A 66 26.99 10.37 -4.61
CA GLU A 66 27.43 11.15 -5.77
C GLU A 66 28.87 11.65 -5.61
N ALA A 67 29.23 12.14 -4.42
CA ALA A 67 30.59 12.58 -4.12
C ALA A 67 31.61 11.43 -4.18
N GLN A 68 31.25 10.23 -3.70
CA GLN A 68 32.14 9.06 -3.76
C GLN A 68 32.31 8.54 -5.19
N ILE A 69 31.25 8.55 -5.99
CA ILE A 69 31.30 8.15 -7.41
C ILE A 69 32.14 9.15 -8.21
N GLY A 70 31.93 10.45 -8.01
CA GLY A 70 32.68 11.51 -8.68
C GLY A 70 34.14 11.62 -8.24
N ALA A 71 34.46 11.23 -7.01
CA ALA A 71 35.82 11.20 -6.48
C ALA A 71 36.59 9.91 -6.83
N SER A 72 35.94 8.90 -7.41
CA SER A 72 36.64 7.71 -7.90
C SER A 72 37.45 8.09 -9.13
N PRO A 73 38.81 8.02 -9.09
CA PRO A 73 39.60 8.28 -10.27
C PRO A 73 39.22 7.23 -11.31
N ARG A 74 38.78 7.72 -12.47
CA ARG A 74 38.55 6.92 -13.66
C ARG A 74 39.89 6.35 -14.10
N ASN A 75 40.31 5.25 -13.48
CA ASN A 75 41.52 4.53 -13.85
C ASN A 75 41.27 3.96 -15.26
N GLY A 76 41.90 4.62 -16.24
CA GLY A 76 42.04 4.13 -17.60
C GLY A 76 43.17 3.12 -17.72
#